data_AF-A0A817PJ31-F1
#
_entry.id   AF-A0A817PJ31-F1
#
_cell.length_a   1.000
_cell.length_b   1.000
_cell.length_c   1.000
_cell.angle_alpha   90.00
_cell.angle_beta   90.00
_cell.angle_gamma   90.00
#
_symmetry.space_group_name_H-M   'P 1'
#
loop_
_entity.id
_entity.type
_entity.pdbx_description
1 polymer ?
#
loop_
_entity_poly.entity_id
_entity_poly.type
_entity_poly.pdbx_seq_one_letter_code
_entity_poly.pdbx_strand_id
1 'polypeptide(L)'
;MTTPGLWTTATTGSSSTTAFWNATTTGFEGTAPYGNTTGFSENSTYSYYSNTLTFNSTRYPNVSKYYQAIQVIAYTSGTYSLASSSSMDTYGYLYGGTFDPFNTNYNLLAQNDDQGGNNQFQMIVDLQAGVPYTLVFTTYQENVIGPFSVIAAGPGYVQMVSSNTFEQGSTMSTTTIGLPSTIGFLTTTTTRSPSTTAFWNATTTGFEGTAPYGNTTGFPENSTYSYYSNTLTFNSTRYPNVSKYYQAIQVIVYTSGTYSLASSSSMDTYGYLYGGTFDPFNTNYNLLAQNDDQGGNNQFQMIVDLQAGVPYTLVFTTYQENVIGPFSVIAAGPDYVQMVSNNAFGQETTSN
;
A
#
# COMPACT_ATOMS: atom_id res chain seq x y z
N MET A 1 -37.74 44.80 66.13
CA MET A 1 -38.80 45.16 65.18
C MET A 1 -39.02 43.99 64.24
N THR A 2 -40.15 43.34 64.42
CA THR A 2 -40.72 42.24 63.66
C THR A 2 -41.61 42.79 62.56
N THR A 3 -41.50 42.31 61.32
CA THR A 3 -42.64 41.88 60.48
C THR A 3 -42.15 41.35 59.11
N PRO A 4 -42.82 40.30 58.55
CA PRO A 4 -42.48 39.65 57.28
C PRO A 4 -43.35 40.11 56.11
N GLY A 5 -42.90 39.90 54.87
CA GLY A 5 -43.67 40.14 53.64
C GLY A 5 -43.74 38.89 52.76
N LEU A 6 -44.98 38.44 52.50
CA LEU A 6 -45.38 37.23 51.80
C LEU A 6 -45.17 37.26 50.26
N TRP A 7 -44.83 36.07 49.73
CA TRP A 7 -45.35 35.35 48.55
C TRP A 7 -45.98 36.09 47.37
N THR A 8 -45.46 35.84 46.17
CA THR A 8 -46.28 35.36 45.02
C THR A 8 -45.49 34.32 44.20
N THR A 9 -46.20 33.26 43.82
CA THR A 9 -45.78 32.12 43.00
C THR A 9 -46.09 32.40 41.53
N ALA A 10 -45.18 32.06 40.60
CA ALA A 10 -45.57 31.51 39.29
C ALA A 10 -44.40 30.71 38.69
N THR A 11 -44.74 29.48 38.34
CA THR A 11 -43.93 28.36 37.86
C THR A 11 -43.71 28.43 36.35
N THR A 12 -42.54 28.02 35.87
CA THR A 12 -42.27 27.14 34.70
C THR A 12 -40.73 27.06 34.56
N GLY A 13 -40.11 25.90 34.83
CA GLY A 13 -39.60 24.99 33.79
C GLY A 13 -38.39 25.61 33.09
N SER A 14 -37.15 25.12 33.12
CA SER A 14 -36.65 23.74 33.15
C SER A 14 -35.14 23.73 33.47
N SER A 15 -34.67 22.70 34.19
CA SER A 15 -33.35 22.03 34.14
C SER A 15 -32.09 22.90 33.90
N SER A 16 -31.25 23.17 34.90
CA SER A 16 -30.05 22.37 35.24
C SER A 16 -29.46 21.62 34.02
N THR A 17 -28.25 21.88 33.54
CA THR A 17 -27.00 21.66 34.27
C THR A 17 -25.80 22.22 33.51
N THR A 18 -24.82 22.67 34.31
CA THR A 18 -23.36 22.59 34.11
C THR A 18 -22.71 23.33 32.94
N ALA A 19 -21.98 24.38 33.31
CA ALA A 19 -20.90 24.98 32.56
C ALA A 19 -19.92 23.93 32.01
N PHE A 20 -19.67 23.98 30.71
CA PHE A 20 -18.51 23.36 30.10
C PHE A 20 -17.44 24.41 29.84
N TRP A 21 -16.23 24.03 30.21
CA TRP A 21 -14.98 24.76 30.06
C TRP A 21 -14.72 25.12 28.59
N ASN A 22 -14.22 26.34 28.38
CA ASN A 22 -13.43 26.70 27.21
C ASN A 22 -12.29 25.70 27.03
N ALA A 23 -12.34 24.90 25.97
CA ALA A 23 -11.17 24.25 25.43
C ALA A 23 -10.85 24.93 24.09
N THR A 24 -9.80 25.74 24.12
CA THR A 24 -9.08 26.20 22.94
C THR A 24 -8.55 24.96 22.23
N THR A 25 -9.28 24.45 21.25
CA THR A 25 -8.80 23.40 20.36
C THR A 25 -7.73 24.01 19.46
N THR A 26 -6.48 23.81 19.83
CA THR A 26 -5.37 23.80 18.87
C THR A 26 -5.61 22.60 17.96
N GLY A 27 -6.38 22.81 16.90
CA GLY A 27 -6.56 21.86 15.83
C GLY A 27 -5.20 21.59 15.20
N PHE A 28 -4.64 20.41 15.46
CA PHE A 28 -3.68 19.82 14.55
C PHE A 28 -4.51 19.27 13.39
N GLU A 29 -4.70 20.08 12.35
CA GLU A 29 -5.00 19.57 11.02
C GLU A 29 -3.85 18.64 10.66
N GLY A 30 -4.12 17.33 10.67
CA GLY A 30 -3.21 16.33 10.12
C GLY A 30 -3.15 16.55 8.61
N THR A 31 -2.27 17.44 8.17
CA THR A 31 -1.89 17.55 6.77
C THR A 31 -1.33 16.20 6.34
N ALA A 32 -1.90 15.60 5.29
CA ALA A 32 -1.33 14.44 4.63
C ALA A 32 0.19 14.66 4.46
N PRO A 33 1.03 13.65 4.75
CA PRO A 33 2.47 13.84 4.72
C PRO A 33 2.88 14.18 3.29
N TYR A 34 3.24 15.45 3.10
CA TYR A 34 3.99 16.02 1.98
C TYR A 34 3.53 15.61 0.58
N GLY A 35 2.35 16.06 0.20
CA GLY A 35 1.91 16.15 -1.19
C GLY A 35 0.83 17.21 -1.32
N ASN A 36 0.86 18.02 -2.36
CA ASN A 36 -0.22 18.95 -2.65
C ASN A 36 -1.54 18.15 -2.83
N THR A 37 -2.46 18.25 -1.87
CA THR A 37 -3.73 17.52 -1.89
C THR A 37 -4.78 18.15 -2.81
N THR A 38 -4.43 19.18 -3.58
CA THR A 38 -5.34 19.77 -4.56
C THR A 38 -5.64 18.75 -5.66
N GLY A 39 -6.79 18.07 -5.56
CA GLY A 39 -7.27 17.10 -6.55
C GLY A 39 -7.95 15.86 -5.97
N PHE A 40 -7.89 15.63 -4.66
CA PHE A 40 -8.52 14.46 -4.05
C PHE A 40 -9.99 14.72 -3.70
N SER A 41 -10.87 13.78 -4.06
CA SER A 41 -12.23 13.75 -3.51
C SER A 41 -12.19 13.16 -2.10
N GLU A 42 -13.07 13.61 -1.21
CA GLU A 42 -13.21 13.09 0.16
C GLU A 42 -13.51 11.57 0.21
N ASN A 43 -13.87 10.95 -0.93
CA ASN A 43 -14.19 9.54 -1.07
C ASN A 43 -13.10 8.72 -1.80
N SER A 44 -11.87 9.22 -1.88
CA SER A 44 -10.79 8.51 -2.57
C SER A 44 -10.29 7.33 -1.73
N THR A 45 -10.13 6.17 -2.35
CA THR A 45 -9.41 5.04 -1.76
C THR A 45 -7.91 5.25 -1.92
N TYR A 46 -7.15 5.05 -0.85
CA TYR A 46 -5.69 5.17 -0.85
C TYR A 46 -5.03 3.80 -0.85
N SER A 47 -3.92 3.66 -1.58
CA SER A 47 -3.07 2.48 -1.58
C SER A 47 -1.62 2.91 -1.51
N TYR A 48 -0.81 2.15 -0.80
CA TYR A 48 0.55 2.55 -0.43
C TYR A 48 1.54 1.48 -0.85
N TYR A 49 2.70 1.91 -1.31
CA TYR A 49 3.87 1.06 -1.53
C TYR A 49 5.05 1.77 -0.91
N SER A 50 5.90 1.07 -0.17
CA SER A 50 7.13 1.64 0.34
C SER A 50 8.29 0.69 0.13
N ASN A 51 9.47 1.26 -0.11
CA ASN A 51 10.71 0.52 -0.28
C ASN A 51 11.90 1.46 -0.03
N THR A 52 13.12 0.96 -0.18
CA THR A 52 14.35 1.74 -0.09
C THR A 52 15.19 1.52 -1.35
N LEU A 53 15.52 2.60 -2.05
CA LEU A 53 16.59 2.53 -3.04
C LEU A 53 17.92 2.36 -2.30
N THR A 54 18.76 1.45 -2.76
CA THR A 54 20.09 1.17 -2.21
C THR A 54 21.11 1.08 -3.35
N PHE A 55 22.40 1.02 -3.02
CA PHE A 55 23.44 0.78 -4.03
C PHE A 55 23.33 -0.58 -4.75
N ASN A 56 22.54 -1.50 -4.21
CA ASN A 56 22.23 -2.80 -4.81
C ASN A 56 20.94 -2.80 -5.64
N SER A 57 20.18 -1.69 -5.66
CA SER A 57 18.98 -1.56 -6.49
C SER A 57 19.34 -1.57 -7.98
N THR A 58 18.36 -1.87 -8.83
CA THR A 58 18.57 -1.87 -10.27
C THR A 58 18.99 -0.48 -10.75
N ARG A 59 19.95 -0.43 -11.68
CA ARG A 59 20.53 0.81 -12.20
C ARG A 59 20.18 0.97 -13.67
N TYR A 60 19.93 2.20 -14.10
CA TYR A 60 19.80 2.49 -15.52
C TYR A 60 21.12 2.16 -16.25
N PRO A 61 21.07 1.60 -17.48
CA PRO A 61 22.27 1.19 -18.22
C PRO A 61 23.25 2.36 -18.52
N ASN A 62 22.71 3.55 -18.77
CA ASN A 62 23.48 4.68 -19.33
C ASN A 62 23.55 5.91 -18.41
N VAL A 63 22.93 5.87 -17.24
CA VAL A 63 22.94 6.98 -16.27
C VAL A 63 23.15 6.44 -14.87
N SER A 64 23.75 7.25 -13.99
CA SER A 64 24.10 6.82 -12.65
C SER A 64 22.92 6.88 -11.68
N LYS A 65 21.75 6.37 -12.09
CA LYS A 65 20.51 6.40 -11.30
C LYS A 65 20.05 5.00 -10.94
N TYR A 66 19.59 4.87 -9.70
CA TYR A 66 18.92 3.68 -9.19
C TYR A 66 17.42 3.83 -9.41
N TYR A 67 16.74 2.72 -9.67
CA TYR A 67 15.29 2.74 -9.81
C TYR A 67 14.66 1.50 -9.19
N GLN A 68 13.38 1.63 -8.90
CA GLN A 68 12.49 0.53 -8.53
C GLN A 68 11.36 0.49 -9.57
N ALA A 69 11.22 -0.65 -10.25
CA ALA A 69 10.04 -0.93 -11.06
C ALA A 69 8.93 -1.50 -10.15
N ILE A 70 7.75 -0.92 -10.23
CA ILE A 70 6.58 -1.25 -9.41
C ILE A 70 5.46 -1.59 -10.39
N GLN A 71 4.96 -2.83 -10.34
CA GLN A 71 3.75 -3.18 -11.07
C GLN A 71 2.56 -2.55 -10.34
N VAL A 72 1.71 -1.86 -11.10
CA VAL A 72 0.53 -1.14 -10.61
C VAL A 72 -0.71 -1.75 -11.28
N ILE A 73 -1.64 -2.26 -10.49
CA ILE A 73 -2.92 -2.82 -10.96
C ILE A 73 -4.06 -2.17 -10.17
N ALA A 74 -4.88 -1.37 -10.86
CA ALA A 74 -6.11 -0.83 -10.28
C ALA A 74 -7.22 -1.88 -10.35
N TYR A 75 -8.07 -1.95 -9.32
CA TYR A 75 -9.26 -2.82 -9.29
C TYR A 75 -10.54 -2.11 -9.70
N THR A 76 -10.48 -0.78 -9.88
CA THR A 76 -11.59 0.04 -10.36
C THR A 76 -11.04 0.96 -11.43
N SER A 77 -11.70 1.02 -12.59
CA SER A 77 -11.26 1.93 -13.65
C SER A 77 -11.55 3.37 -13.25
N GLY A 78 -10.64 4.28 -13.58
CA GLY A 78 -10.87 5.71 -13.44
C GLY A 78 -9.58 6.49 -13.23
N THR A 79 -9.74 7.73 -12.78
CA THR A 79 -8.63 8.65 -12.61
C THR A 79 -7.97 8.46 -11.24
N TYR A 80 -6.67 8.22 -11.25
CA TYR A 80 -5.82 8.05 -10.08
C TYR A 80 -4.75 9.13 -10.03
N SER A 81 -4.44 9.57 -8.82
CA SER A 81 -3.21 10.30 -8.52
C SER A 81 -2.18 9.32 -7.99
N LEU A 82 -1.02 9.24 -8.64
CA LEU A 82 0.15 8.55 -8.13
C LEU A 82 1.15 9.60 -7.66
N ALA A 83 1.56 9.55 -6.40
CA ALA A 83 2.49 10.51 -5.81
C ALA A 83 3.59 9.79 -5.02
N SER A 84 4.77 10.38 -4.95
CA SER A 84 5.82 9.93 -4.03
C SER A 84 5.78 10.69 -2.70
N SER A 85 6.40 10.07 -1.69
CA SER A 85 6.78 10.71 -0.44
C SER A 85 8.15 10.19 -0.02
N SER A 86 9.15 11.07 0.00
CA SER A 86 10.53 10.79 0.39
C SER A 86 11.22 12.08 0.85
N SER A 87 12.38 11.95 1.50
CA SER A 87 13.31 13.07 1.70
C SER A 87 14.19 13.34 0.46
N MET A 88 14.13 12.46 -0.53
CA MET A 88 14.84 12.58 -1.80
C MET A 88 14.04 13.42 -2.80
N ASP A 89 14.77 14.01 -3.75
CA ASP A 89 14.20 14.57 -4.98
C ASP A 89 13.84 13.42 -5.94
N THR A 90 12.54 13.20 -6.15
CA THR A 90 12.01 11.99 -6.78
C THR A 90 11.56 12.23 -8.22
N TYR A 91 11.56 11.18 -9.04
CA TYR A 91 11.04 11.22 -10.40
C TYR A 91 10.26 9.92 -10.65
N GLY A 92 8.99 10.04 -11.03
CA GLY A 92 8.12 8.95 -11.42
C GLY A 92 7.90 8.87 -12.94
N TYR A 93 7.89 7.66 -13.48
CA TYR A 93 7.54 7.37 -14.87
C TYR A 93 6.50 6.25 -14.90
N LEU A 94 5.36 6.43 -15.54
CA LEU A 94 4.34 5.40 -15.70
C LEU A 94 4.30 4.90 -17.14
N TYR A 95 4.32 3.57 -17.28
CA TYR A 95 4.32 2.86 -18.54
C TYR A 95 3.08 1.98 -18.68
N GLY A 96 2.56 1.88 -19.89
CA GLY A 96 1.54 0.89 -20.25
C GLY A 96 2.18 -0.47 -20.46
N GLY A 97 1.98 -1.42 -19.54
CA GLY A 97 2.66 -2.71 -19.58
C GLY A 97 4.12 -2.62 -19.10
N THR A 98 5.06 -3.16 -19.87
CA THR A 98 6.46 -3.34 -19.46
C THR A 98 7.32 -2.09 -19.67
N PHE A 99 8.22 -1.82 -18.73
CA PHE A 99 9.30 -0.84 -18.86
C PHE A 99 10.57 -1.47 -19.46
N ASP A 100 11.20 -0.79 -20.43
CA ASP A 100 12.52 -1.13 -20.97
C ASP A 100 13.56 -0.08 -20.54
N PRO A 101 14.55 -0.44 -19.69
CA PRO A 101 15.55 0.50 -19.20
C PRO A 101 16.55 0.95 -20.30
N PHE A 102 16.60 0.26 -21.44
CA PHE A 102 17.40 0.67 -22.60
C PHE A 102 16.63 1.61 -23.53
N ASN A 103 15.30 1.66 -23.43
CA ASN A 103 14.43 2.53 -24.19
C ASN A 103 13.32 3.12 -23.31
N THR A 104 13.67 4.13 -22.52
CA THR A 104 12.79 4.74 -21.51
C THR A 104 11.58 5.49 -22.08
N ASN A 105 11.47 5.64 -23.40
CA ASN A 105 10.30 6.25 -24.04
C ASN A 105 9.29 5.19 -24.53
N TYR A 106 9.69 3.92 -24.59
CA TYR A 106 8.80 2.85 -25.03
C TYR A 106 7.68 2.65 -24.01
N ASN A 107 6.43 2.69 -24.48
CA ASN A 107 5.21 2.59 -23.66
C ASN A 107 5.02 3.66 -22.58
N LEU A 108 5.77 4.76 -22.61
CA LEU A 108 5.64 5.84 -21.62
C LEU A 108 4.27 6.51 -21.76
N LEU A 109 3.50 6.54 -20.67
CA LEU A 109 2.18 7.18 -20.61
C LEU A 109 2.24 8.55 -19.95
N ALA A 110 3.00 8.67 -18.86
CA ALA A 110 3.16 9.90 -18.13
C ALA A 110 4.45 9.86 -17.30
N GLN A 111 5.00 11.03 -16.98
CA GLN A 111 6.18 11.18 -16.13
C GLN A 111 6.14 12.51 -15.40
N ASN A 112 6.75 12.58 -14.23
CA ASN A 112 6.79 13.79 -13.42
C ASN A 112 7.91 13.72 -12.37
N ASP A 113 8.53 14.85 -12.05
CA ASP A 113 9.52 15.01 -10.98
C ASP A 113 9.03 15.89 -9.82
N ASP A 114 8.42 17.05 -10.10
CA ASP A 114 8.21 18.06 -9.05
C ASP A 114 6.75 18.48 -8.78
N GLN A 115 5.75 17.98 -9.52
CA GLN A 115 4.38 18.49 -9.40
C GLN A 115 3.67 18.11 -8.08
N GLY A 116 4.22 17.19 -7.29
CA GLY A 116 3.70 16.87 -5.95
C GLY A 116 4.10 17.90 -4.87
N GLY A 117 5.03 18.80 -5.21
CA GLY A 117 5.66 19.71 -4.25
C GLY A 117 6.75 19.02 -3.43
N ASN A 118 7.62 19.80 -2.79
CA ASN A 118 8.77 19.29 -2.01
C ASN A 118 9.62 18.26 -2.79
N ASN A 119 9.82 18.51 -4.08
CA ASN A 119 10.57 17.65 -5.00
C ASN A 119 10.02 16.20 -5.07
N GLN A 120 8.70 16.06 -4.86
CA GLN A 120 7.99 14.80 -5.03
C GLN A 120 7.25 14.79 -6.36
N PHE A 121 7.28 13.65 -7.05
CA PHE A 121 6.46 13.50 -8.23
C PHE A 121 5.00 13.35 -7.83
N GLN A 122 4.12 13.90 -8.66
CA GLN A 122 2.70 13.59 -8.63
C GLN A 122 2.18 13.56 -10.05
N MET A 123 1.40 12.55 -10.38
CA MET A 123 0.83 12.37 -11.71
C MET A 123 -0.62 11.91 -11.63
N ILE A 124 -1.48 12.59 -12.39
CA ILE A 124 -2.89 12.24 -12.54
C ILE A 124 -3.05 11.43 -13.82
N VAL A 125 -3.53 10.20 -13.71
CA VAL A 125 -3.58 9.22 -14.80
C VAL A 125 -4.87 8.41 -14.77
N ASP A 126 -5.36 8.02 -15.94
CA ASP A 126 -6.48 7.08 -16.03
C ASP A 126 -5.95 5.64 -16.06
N LEU A 127 -6.35 4.85 -15.06
CA LEU A 127 -6.03 3.43 -14.97
C LEU A 127 -7.27 2.60 -15.32
N GLN A 128 -7.08 1.55 -16.12
CA GLN A 128 -8.11 0.56 -16.40
C GLN A 128 -8.04 -0.59 -15.41
N ALA A 129 -9.19 -1.02 -14.88
CA ALA A 129 -9.28 -2.12 -13.93
C ALA A 129 -8.66 -3.40 -14.51
N GLY A 130 -7.81 -4.06 -13.72
CA GLY A 130 -7.14 -5.32 -14.07
C GLY A 130 -6.03 -5.20 -15.13
N VAL A 131 -5.76 -4.00 -15.66
CA VAL A 131 -4.65 -3.79 -16.61
C VAL A 131 -3.36 -3.52 -15.83
N PRO A 132 -2.27 -4.26 -16.11
CA PRO A 132 -0.99 -4.01 -15.46
C PRO A 132 -0.25 -2.82 -16.09
N TYR A 133 0.17 -1.90 -15.24
CA TYR A 133 1.06 -0.80 -15.57
C TYR A 133 2.39 -0.97 -14.84
N THR A 134 3.45 -0.33 -15.34
CA THR A 134 4.72 -0.25 -14.61
C THR A 134 4.97 1.20 -14.21
N LEU A 135 5.01 1.46 -12.91
CA LEU A 135 5.52 2.70 -12.35
C LEU A 135 7.00 2.51 -12.01
N VAL A 136 7.86 3.33 -12.59
CA VAL A 136 9.27 3.40 -12.25
C VAL A 136 9.47 4.56 -11.29
N PHE A 137 9.84 4.23 -10.06
CA PHE A 137 10.31 5.18 -9.06
C PHE A 137 11.82 5.35 -9.22
N THR A 138 12.29 6.59 -9.33
CA THR A 138 13.72 6.93 -9.30
C THR A 138 13.92 8.31 -8.67
N THR A 139 15.15 8.80 -8.68
CA THR A 139 15.53 10.11 -8.17
C THR A 139 15.87 11.06 -9.32
N TYR A 140 15.64 12.36 -9.11
CA TYR A 140 16.03 13.37 -10.09
C TYR A 140 17.56 13.47 -10.21
N GLN A 141 18.27 13.39 -9.09
CA GLN A 141 19.74 13.41 -9.04
C GLN A 141 20.36 12.02 -9.14
N GLU A 142 21.55 11.93 -9.74
CA GLU A 142 22.32 10.68 -9.81
C GLU A 142 22.88 10.25 -8.44
N ASN A 143 23.05 8.94 -8.27
CA ASN A 143 23.63 8.29 -7.09
C ASN A 143 22.93 8.59 -5.75
N VAL A 144 21.69 9.11 -5.80
CA VAL A 144 20.85 9.29 -4.62
C VAL A 144 20.09 8.00 -4.33
N ILE A 145 20.15 7.57 -3.07
CA ILE A 145 19.48 6.38 -2.53
C ILE A 145 18.81 6.75 -1.21
N GLY A 146 17.80 5.99 -0.80
CA GLY A 146 17.05 6.30 0.40
C GLY A 146 15.66 5.67 0.43
N PRO A 147 14.98 5.78 1.58
CA PRO A 147 13.62 5.28 1.74
C PRO A 147 12.64 6.13 0.95
N PHE A 148 11.61 5.50 0.40
CA PHE A 148 10.53 6.17 -0.29
C PHE A 148 9.20 5.43 -0.11
N SER A 149 8.13 6.18 -0.32
CA SER A 149 6.77 5.67 -0.46
C SER A 149 6.15 6.17 -1.77
N VAL A 150 5.27 5.39 -2.35
CA VAL A 150 4.35 5.75 -3.41
C VAL A 150 2.93 5.62 -2.88
N ILE A 151 2.12 6.62 -3.13
CA ILE A 151 0.73 6.73 -2.73
C ILE A 151 -0.09 6.78 -4.01
N ALA A 152 -1.01 5.84 -4.16
CA ALA A 152 -2.04 5.88 -5.18
C ALA A 152 -3.36 6.28 -4.50
N ALA A 153 -4.03 7.33 -4.99
CA ALA A 153 -5.38 7.64 -4.57
C ALA A 153 -6.32 7.76 -5.76
N GLY A 154 -7.51 7.18 -5.64
CA GLY A 154 -8.51 7.22 -6.71
C GLY A 154 -9.78 6.45 -6.35
N PRO A 155 -10.56 6.01 -7.35
CA PRO A 155 -11.90 5.45 -7.14
C PRO A 155 -11.93 4.04 -6.50
N GLY A 156 -10.79 3.35 -6.40
CA GLY A 156 -10.73 2.02 -5.81
C GLY A 156 -9.31 1.57 -5.51
N TYR A 157 -9.17 0.38 -4.93
CA TYR A 157 -7.88 -0.18 -4.52
C TYR A 157 -6.89 -0.33 -5.69
N VAL A 158 -5.61 -0.07 -5.40
CA VAL A 158 -4.49 -0.27 -6.33
C VAL A 158 -3.47 -1.20 -5.69
N GLN A 159 -3.26 -2.36 -6.29
CA GLN A 159 -2.15 -3.23 -5.93
C GLN A 159 -0.86 -2.67 -6.52
N MET A 160 0.14 -2.51 -5.66
CA MET A 160 1.49 -2.11 -6.04
C MET A 160 2.49 -3.14 -5.52
N VAL A 161 3.24 -3.75 -6.42
CA VAL A 161 4.21 -4.80 -6.07
C VAL A 161 5.53 -4.58 -6.78
N SER A 162 6.63 -4.89 -6.10
CA SER A 162 7.97 -4.81 -6.69
C SER A 162 8.08 -5.73 -7.90
N SER A 163 8.38 -5.18 -9.08
CA SER A 163 8.69 -5.98 -10.26
C SER A 163 10.21 -6.11 -10.39
N ASN A 164 10.77 -7.18 -9.83
CA ASN A 164 12.20 -7.49 -10.00
C ASN A 164 12.47 -8.26 -11.30
N THR A 165 11.42 -8.59 -12.06
CA THR A 165 11.50 -9.43 -13.26
C THR A 165 11.73 -8.57 -14.50
N PHE A 166 12.98 -8.22 -14.76
CA PHE A 166 13.43 -8.00 -16.13
C PHE A 166 13.81 -9.36 -16.71
N GLU A 167 12.86 -10.05 -17.34
CA GLU A 167 13.25 -11.10 -18.29
C GLU A 167 13.96 -10.42 -19.47
N GLN A 168 15.29 -10.49 -19.47
CA GLN A 168 16.04 -10.28 -20.69
C GLN A 168 15.65 -11.38 -21.69
N GLY A 169 14.95 -10.98 -22.74
CA GLY A 169 14.97 -11.70 -24.02
C GLY A 169 14.32 -13.08 -24.05
N SER A 170 13.06 -13.20 -23.63
CA SER A 170 12.18 -14.23 -24.19
C SER A 170 11.48 -13.62 -25.42
N THR A 171 11.94 -14.00 -26.60
CA THR A 171 11.25 -13.74 -27.87
C THR A 171 9.80 -14.18 -27.71
N MET A 172 8.84 -13.27 -27.93
CA MET A 172 7.44 -13.67 -28.09
C MET A 172 7.38 -14.62 -29.28
N SER A 173 7.33 -15.93 -29.00
CA SER A 173 6.97 -16.93 -29.99
C SER A 173 5.51 -16.68 -30.34
N THR A 174 5.28 -16.05 -31.49
CA THR A 174 3.97 -15.96 -32.10
C THR A 174 3.52 -17.37 -32.45
N THR A 175 2.82 -18.02 -31.53
CA THR A 175 2.03 -19.22 -31.86
C THR A 175 0.91 -18.75 -32.79
N THR A 176 1.16 -18.83 -34.09
CA THR A 176 0.13 -18.78 -35.10
C THR A 176 -0.77 -19.99 -34.85
N ILE A 177 -1.96 -19.77 -34.29
CA ILE A 177 -3.01 -20.79 -34.28
C ILE A 177 -3.40 -20.99 -35.75
N GLY A 178 -2.89 -22.06 -36.35
CA GLY A 178 -3.32 -22.52 -37.65
C GLY A 178 -4.81 -22.85 -37.58
N LEU A 179 -5.64 -21.99 -38.16
CA LEU A 179 -7.03 -22.32 -38.45
C LEU A 179 -7.03 -23.47 -39.46
N PRO A 180 -7.69 -24.60 -39.18
CA PRO A 180 -7.86 -25.62 -40.19
C PRO A 180 -8.78 -25.09 -41.29
N SER A 181 -8.24 -25.03 -42.49
CA SER A 181 -8.99 -24.82 -43.72
C SER A 181 -10.03 -25.92 -43.88
N THR A 182 -11.31 -25.60 -43.68
CA THR A 182 -12.39 -26.29 -44.38
C THR A 182 -13.46 -25.28 -44.75
N ILE A 183 -13.45 -24.94 -46.04
CA ILE A 183 -14.47 -24.15 -46.71
C ILE A 183 -15.70 -25.04 -46.87
N GLY A 184 -16.80 -24.66 -46.23
CA GLY A 184 -18.15 -25.10 -46.56
C GLY A 184 -18.99 -23.87 -46.85
N PHE A 185 -19.19 -23.56 -48.13
CA PHE A 185 -20.10 -22.50 -48.58
C PHE A 185 -21.53 -22.83 -48.16
N LEU A 186 -22.20 -21.92 -47.44
CA LEU A 186 -23.66 -21.82 -47.49
C LEU A 186 -24.04 -20.35 -47.68
N THR A 187 -24.51 -20.04 -48.88
CA THR A 187 -25.13 -18.78 -49.26
C THR A 187 -26.55 -18.72 -48.71
N THR A 188 -26.88 -17.67 -47.96
CA THR A 188 -28.26 -17.15 -47.86
C THR A 188 -28.24 -15.62 -47.90
N THR A 189 -29.07 -15.09 -48.78
CA THR A 189 -29.21 -13.70 -49.17
C THR A 189 -30.35 -13.00 -48.41
N THR A 190 -30.21 -11.68 -48.23
CA THR A 190 -31.25 -10.64 -48.02
C THR A 190 -31.97 -10.66 -46.64
N THR A 191 -32.25 -9.54 -45.93
CA THR A 191 -32.70 -8.18 -46.27
C THR A 191 -32.36 -7.14 -45.18
N ARG A 192 -32.24 -5.85 -45.55
CA ARG A 192 -32.16 -4.69 -44.63
C ARG A 192 -33.54 -4.17 -44.18
N SER A 193 -33.56 -3.62 -42.95
CA SER A 193 -34.37 -2.48 -42.42
C SER A 193 -35.59 -2.84 -41.53
N PRO A 194 -36.03 -1.95 -40.60
CA PRO A 194 -35.30 -1.22 -39.55
C PRO A 194 -35.94 -1.34 -38.13
N SER A 195 -35.22 -0.83 -37.12
CA SER A 195 -35.69 -0.33 -35.80
C SER A 195 -36.60 -1.20 -34.91
N THR A 196 -36.04 -1.68 -33.81
CA THR A 196 -36.73 -1.72 -32.50
C THR A 196 -35.70 -1.54 -31.38
N THR A 197 -35.93 -0.52 -30.57
CA THR A 197 -35.29 -0.26 -29.28
C THR A 197 -35.42 -1.46 -28.35
N ALA A 198 -34.31 -2.01 -27.88
CA ALA A 198 -34.26 -2.91 -26.73
C ALA A 198 -33.21 -2.39 -25.74
N PHE A 199 -33.72 -1.90 -24.61
CA PHE A 199 -32.93 -1.62 -23.42
C PHE A 199 -32.30 -2.93 -22.94
N TRP A 200 -30.97 -2.98 -22.94
CA TRP A 200 -30.26 -3.98 -22.16
C TRP A 200 -30.04 -3.42 -20.75
N ASN A 201 -30.82 -3.92 -19.80
CA ASN A 201 -30.38 -3.94 -18.41
C ASN A 201 -29.17 -4.87 -18.34
N ALA A 202 -27.97 -4.29 -18.29
CA ALA A 202 -26.78 -5.02 -17.92
C ALA A 202 -26.85 -5.31 -16.42
N THR A 203 -27.32 -6.50 -16.08
CA THR A 203 -27.10 -7.07 -14.75
C THR A 203 -25.60 -7.28 -14.61
N THR A 204 -24.96 -6.42 -13.82
CA THR A 204 -23.55 -6.52 -13.45
C THR A 204 -23.37 -7.83 -12.68
N THR A 205 -22.94 -8.88 -13.38
CA THR A 205 -22.39 -10.06 -12.72
C THR A 205 -21.09 -9.62 -12.06
N GLY A 206 -21.12 -9.52 -10.73
CA GLY A 206 -19.97 -9.18 -9.91
C GLY A 206 -18.81 -10.09 -10.26
N PHE A 207 -17.73 -9.48 -10.74
CA PHE A 207 -16.41 -10.07 -10.64
C PHE A 207 -16.03 -10.00 -9.16
N GLU A 208 -16.32 -11.07 -8.41
CA GLU A 208 -15.63 -11.35 -7.15
C GLU A 208 -14.17 -11.67 -7.52
N GLY A 209 -13.36 -10.63 -7.66
CA GLY A 209 -11.91 -10.77 -7.67
C GLY A 209 -11.49 -11.22 -6.28
N THR A 210 -11.27 -12.52 -6.10
CA THR A 210 -10.58 -13.04 -4.93
C THR A 210 -9.20 -12.38 -4.87
N ALA A 211 -8.91 -11.69 -3.76
CA ALA A 211 -7.58 -11.15 -3.50
C ALA A 211 -6.55 -12.27 -3.65
N PRO A 212 -5.45 -12.08 -4.39
CA PRO A 212 -4.45 -13.12 -4.55
C PRO A 212 -3.75 -13.29 -3.20
N TYR A 213 -3.99 -14.43 -2.56
CA TYR A 213 -3.25 -14.98 -1.42
C TYR A 213 -3.35 -14.22 -0.09
N GLY A 214 -4.57 -14.16 0.45
CA GLY A 214 -4.83 -13.95 1.87
C GLY A 214 -6.29 -14.27 2.17
N ASN A 215 -6.56 -15.08 3.19
CA ASN A 215 -7.92 -15.26 3.66
C ASN A 215 -8.41 -13.93 4.25
N THR A 216 -9.35 -13.24 3.58
CA THR A 216 -9.89 -11.98 4.08
C THR A 216 -10.92 -12.18 5.21
N THR A 217 -11.19 -13.42 5.63
CA THR A 217 -12.04 -13.66 6.79
C THR A 217 -11.36 -13.11 8.04
N GLY A 218 -11.96 -12.09 8.65
CA GLY A 218 -11.44 -11.45 9.87
C GLY A 218 -11.14 -9.95 9.74
N PHE A 219 -11.24 -9.37 8.54
CA PHE A 219 -11.18 -7.92 8.39
C PHE A 219 -12.54 -7.28 8.71
N PRO A 220 -12.58 -6.24 9.57
CA PRO A 220 -13.81 -5.48 9.81
C PRO A 220 -14.35 -4.88 8.51
N GLU A 221 -15.66 -4.98 8.29
CA GLU A 221 -16.33 -4.23 7.23
C GLU A 221 -16.06 -2.72 7.43
N ASN A 222 -15.68 -2.01 6.35
CA ASN A 222 -15.22 -0.60 6.35
C ASN A 222 -13.81 -0.33 6.91
N SER A 223 -12.91 -1.31 6.87
CA SER A 223 -11.50 -1.06 7.20
C SER A 223 -10.77 -0.24 6.13
N THR A 224 -9.90 0.65 6.57
CA THR A 224 -8.85 1.26 5.73
C THR A 224 -7.67 0.28 5.64
N TYR A 225 -7.16 0.07 4.42
CA TYR A 225 -6.05 -0.85 4.17
C TYR A 225 -4.75 -0.08 3.92
N SER A 226 -3.67 -0.56 4.51
CA SER A 226 -2.30 -0.04 4.34
C SER A 226 -1.38 -1.20 4.01
N TYR A 227 -0.40 -0.95 3.13
CA TYR A 227 0.45 -1.99 2.59
C TYR A 227 1.90 -1.59 2.75
N TYR A 228 2.72 -2.58 3.09
CA TYR A 228 4.17 -2.50 3.11
C TYR A 228 4.70 -3.69 2.34
N SER A 229 5.74 -3.50 1.53
CA SER A 229 6.35 -4.61 0.81
C SER A 229 7.86 -4.50 0.81
N ASN A 230 8.55 -5.63 0.91
CA ASN A 230 10.00 -5.67 0.82
C ASN A 230 10.45 -7.06 0.36
N THR A 231 11.75 -7.30 0.31
CA THR A 231 12.35 -8.60 0.00
C THR A 231 13.35 -8.95 1.09
N LEU A 232 13.17 -10.09 1.75
CA LEU A 232 14.26 -10.67 2.54
C LEU A 232 15.36 -11.13 1.57
N THR A 233 16.60 -10.80 1.86
CA THR A 233 17.78 -11.19 1.08
C THR A 233 18.87 -11.72 2.01
N PHE A 234 19.96 -12.25 1.45
CA PHE A 234 21.15 -12.63 2.23
C PHE A 234 21.80 -11.47 3.00
N ASN A 235 21.50 -10.22 2.62
CA ASN A 235 21.99 -9.02 3.30
C ASN A 235 21.00 -8.46 4.33
N SER A 236 19.82 -9.08 4.49
CA SER A 236 18.85 -8.68 5.51
C SER A 236 19.38 -9.01 6.91
N THR A 237 18.88 -8.29 7.91
CA THR A 237 19.25 -8.53 9.31
C THR A 237 18.90 -9.96 9.72
N ARG A 238 19.76 -10.59 10.53
CA ARG A 238 19.63 -11.98 10.95
C ARG A 238 19.48 -12.06 12.45
N TYR A 239 18.69 -13.01 12.94
CA TYR A 239 18.66 -13.29 14.37
C TYR A 239 20.05 -13.79 14.84
N PRO A 240 20.53 -13.38 16.03
CA PRO A 240 21.84 -13.77 16.55
C PRO A 240 22.00 -15.29 16.74
N ASN A 241 20.93 -15.98 17.13
CA ASN A 241 20.99 -17.38 17.60
C ASN A 241 20.27 -18.37 16.68
N VAL A 242 19.63 -17.91 15.61
CA VAL A 242 18.92 -18.78 14.64
C VAL A 242 19.19 -18.32 13.23
N SER A 243 19.11 -19.25 12.28
CA SER A 243 19.48 -18.98 10.90
C SER A 243 18.36 -18.30 10.10
N LYS A 244 17.70 -17.29 10.67
CA LYS A 244 16.55 -16.60 10.07
C LYS A 244 16.85 -15.14 9.78
N TYR A 245 16.45 -14.71 8.59
CA TYR A 245 16.42 -13.30 8.21
C TYR A 245 15.14 -12.66 8.73
N TYR A 246 15.18 -11.38 9.04
CA TYR A 246 13.99 -10.64 9.43
C TYR A 246 14.02 -9.20 8.95
N GLN A 247 12.84 -8.60 8.88
CA GLN A 247 12.64 -7.17 8.71
C GLN A 247 11.89 -6.64 9.91
N ALA A 248 12.48 -5.68 10.62
CA ALA A 248 11.77 -4.87 11.61
C ALA A 248 11.05 -3.72 10.88
N ILE A 249 9.76 -3.59 11.14
CA ILE A 249 8.87 -2.62 10.53
C ILE A 249 8.24 -1.82 11.66
N GLN A 250 8.48 -0.52 11.71
CA GLN A 250 7.78 0.37 12.60
C GLN A 250 6.33 0.49 12.14
N VAL A 251 5.39 0.27 13.05
CA VAL A 251 3.95 0.38 12.83
C VAL A 251 3.44 1.55 13.66
N ILE A 252 2.90 2.56 12.98
CA ILE A 252 2.32 3.75 13.60
C ILE A 252 0.85 3.82 13.19
N VAL A 253 -0.03 3.90 14.18
CA VAL A 253 -1.46 4.09 13.99
C VAL A 253 -1.89 5.46 14.50
N TYR A 254 -2.81 6.10 13.78
CA TYR A 254 -3.32 7.44 14.13
C TYR A 254 -4.67 7.40 14.85
N THR A 255 -5.39 6.28 14.73
CA THR A 255 -6.67 6.04 15.39
C THR A 255 -6.57 4.79 16.26
N SER A 256 -6.90 4.89 17.55
CA SER A 256 -6.95 3.71 18.42
C SER A 256 -8.06 2.76 17.98
N GLY A 257 -7.81 1.46 18.01
CA GLY A 257 -8.83 0.46 17.71
C GLY A 257 -8.23 -0.89 17.34
N THR A 258 -9.09 -1.76 16.80
CA THR A 258 -8.71 -3.11 16.40
C THR A 258 -8.14 -3.10 14.99
N TYR A 259 -6.91 -3.60 14.84
CA TYR A 259 -6.22 -3.76 13.57
C TYR A 259 -5.98 -5.23 13.28
N SER A 260 -6.07 -5.60 12.01
CA SER A 260 -5.58 -6.87 11.50
C SER A 260 -4.29 -6.62 10.73
N LEU A 261 -3.23 -7.33 11.11
CA LEU A 261 -1.96 -7.36 10.39
C LEU A 261 -1.81 -8.74 9.78
N ALA A 262 -1.61 -8.81 8.48
CA ALA A 262 -1.45 -10.04 7.73
C ALA A 262 -0.25 -9.96 6.80
N SER A 263 0.29 -11.10 6.39
CA SER A 263 1.28 -11.17 5.33
C SER A 263 0.71 -11.75 4.05
N SER A 264 1.41 -11.48 2.94
CA SER A 264 1.23 -12.19 1.69
C SER A 264 2.59 -12.38 1.01
N SER A 265 2.95 -13.64 0.80
CA SER A 265 4.21 -14.12 0.21
C SER A 265 4.01 -15.53 -0.33
N SER A 266 4.94 -16.00 -1.16
CA SER A 266 5.08 -17.42 -1.51
C SER A 266 5.85 -18.22 -0.45
N MET A 267 6.41 -17.52 0.55
CA MET A 267 7.15 -18.11 1.67
C MET A 267 6.20 -18.47 2.82
N ASP A 268 6.62 -19.41 3.65
CA ASP A 268 6.02 -19.68 4.95
C ASP A 268 6.47 -18.60 5.95
N THR A 269 5.54 -17.75 6.38
CA THR A 269 5.83 -16.49 7.09
C THR A 269 5.57 -16.59 8.59
N TYR A 270 6.23 -15.75 9.37
CA TYR A 270 5.98 -15.59 10.80
C TYR A 270 6.05 -14.11 11.15
N GLY A 271 4.98 -13.58 11.74
CA GLY A 271 4.89 -12.22 12.27
C GLY A 271 4.98 -12.18 13.79
N TYR A 272 5.76 -11.23 14.32
CA TYR A 272 5.82 -10.92 15.76
C TYR A 272 5.54 -9.43 15.94
N LEU A 273 4.61 -9.07 16.81
CA LEU A 273 4.28 -7.68 17.12
C LEU A 273 4.74 -7.32 18.53
N TYR A 274 5.48 -6.23 18.62
CA TYR A 274 6.07 -5.71 19.85
C TYR A 274 5.52 -4.33 20.19
N GLY A 275 5.34 -4.06 21.49
CA GLY A 275 5.09 -2.73 22.02
C GLY A 275 6.40 -1.96 22.15
N GLY A 276 6.62 -0.95 21.32
CA GLY A 276 7.89 -0.22 21.27
C GLY A 276 8.97 -0.98 20.50
N THR A 277 10.13 -1.20 21.13
CA THR A 277 11.34 -1.73 20.48
C THR A 277 11.39 -3.25 20.50
N PHE A 278 11.89 -3.82 19.40
CA PHE A 278 12.27 -5.23 19.30
C PHE A 278 13.75 -5.42 19.65
N ASP A 279 14.04 -6.40 20.50
CA ASP A 279 15.40 -6.85 20.83
C ASP A 279 15.65 -8.26 20.23
N PRO A 280 16.54 -8.40 19.23
CA PRO A 280 16.80 -9.70 18.60
C PRO A 280 17.55 -10.68 19.53
N PHE A 281 18.15 -10.23 20.63
CA PHE A 281 18.76 -11.09 21.64
C PHE A 281 17.77 -11.56 22.70
N ASN A 282 16.63 -10.87 22.85
CA ASN A 282 15.55 -11.21 23.77
C ASN A 282 14.19 -11.07 23.10
N THR A 283 13.83 -12.04 22.25
CA THR A 283 12.64 -12.00 21.40
C THR A 283 11.31 -12.01 22.15
N ASN A 284 11.31 -12.24 23.47
CA ASN A 284 10.11 -12.20 24.30
C ASN A 284 9.90 -10.82 24.96
N TYR A 285 10.92 -9.95 24.96
CA TYR A 285 10.82 -8.62 25.53
C TYR A 285 9.83 -7.78 24.71
N ASN A 286 8.84 -7.17 25.38
CA ASN A 286 7.76 -6.37 24.78
C ASN A 286 6.86 -7.08 23.76
N LEU A 287 6.89 -8.41 23.68
CA LEU A 287 6.06 -9.15 22.74
C LEU A 287 4.57 -9.02 23.12
N LEU A 288 3.75 -8.56 22.17
CA LEU A 288 2.31 -8.40 22.34
C LEU A 288 1.54 -9.57 21.70
N ALA A 289 1.95 -9.97 20.50
CA ALA A 289 1.31 -11.04 19.76
C ALA A 289 2.29 -11.64 18.74
N GLN A 290 2.04 -12.87 18.31
CA GLN A 290 2.83 -13.53 17.28
C GLN A 290 1.97 -14.56 16.55
N ASN A 291 2.26 -14.81 15.28
CA ASN A 291 1.54 -15.78 14.48
C ASN A 291 2.33 -16.23 13.25
N ASP A 292 2.16 -17.48 12.83
CA ASP A 292 2.74 -18.05 11.60
C ASP A 292 1.67 -18.49 10.57
N ASP A 293 0.56 -19.10 10.99
CA ASP A 293 -0.34 -19.80 10.04
C ASP A 293 -1.80 -19.31 9.96
N GLN A 294 -2.24 -18.33 10.76
CA GLN A 294 -3.67 -17.98 10.83
C GLN A 294 -4.21 -17.22 9.61
N GLY A 295 -3.35 -16.69 8.73
CA GLY A 295 -3.76 -16.00 7.50
C GLY A 295 -4.11 -16.95 6.33
N GLY A 296 -3.92 -18.26 6.53
CA GLY A 296 -4.02 -19.26 5.49
C GLY A 296 -2.82 -19.25 4.53
N ASN A 297 -2.62 -20.34 3.80
CA ASN A 297 -1.46 -20.52 2.91
C ASN A 297 -0.10 -20.22 3.61
N ASN A 298 0.02 -20.61 4.88
CA ASN A 298 1.20 -20.39 5.72
C ASN A 298 1.60 -18.91 5.85
N GLN A 299 0.60 -18.03 5.79
CA GLN A 299 0.76 -16.60 6.03
C GLN A 299 0.35 -16.27 7.47
N PHE A 300 1.10 -15.40 8.13
CA PHE A 300 0.66 -14.91 9.44
C PHE A 300 -0.53 -13.99 9.27
N GLN A 301 -1.45 -14.06 10.24
CA GLN A 301 -2.45 -13.04 10.47
C GLN A 301 -2.66 -12.88 11.97
N MET A 302 -2.75 -11.64 12.42
CA MET A 302 -2.97 -11.29 13.81
C MET A 302 -3.95 -10.14 13.93
N ILE A 303 -4.88 -10.25 14.87
CA ILE A 303 -5.86 -9.22 15.18
C ILE A 303 -5.50 -8.67 16.56
N VAL A 304 -5.26 -7.36 16.63
CA VAL A 304 -4.66 -6.69 17.80
C VAL A 304 -5.30 -5.33 18.02
N ASP A 305 -5.46 -4.94 19.28
CA ASP A 305 -5.88 -3.58 19.62
C ASP A 305 -4.65 -2.67 19.76
N LEU A 306 -4.58 -1.66 18.90
CA LEU A 306 -3.48 -0.68 18.87
C LEU A 306 -3.98 0.68 19.35
N GLN A 307 -3.11 1.40 20.05
CA GLN A 307 -3.39 2.73 20.58
C GLN A 307 -2.69 3.79 19.74
N ALA A 308 -3.41 4.85 19.37
CA ALA A 308 -2.87 5.99 18.65
C ALA A 308 -1.69 6.60 19.40
N GLY A 309 -0.61 6.93 18.66
CA GLY A 309 0.59 7.55 19.22
C GLY A 309 1.50 6.61 20.01
N VAL A 310 1.16 5.32 20.15
CA VAL A 310 2.06 4.30 20.73
C VAL A 310 2.92 3.72 19.61
N PRO A 311 4.26 3.67 19.75
CA PRO A 311 5.11 3.03 18.76
C PRO A 311 5.00 1.51 18.87
N TYR A 312 4.83 0.83 17.73
CA TYR A 312 4.88 -0.62 17.64
C TYR A 312 5.97 -1.06 16.66
N THR A 313 6.52 -2.25 16.88
CA THR A 313 7.43 -2.90 15.92
C THR A 313 6.82 -4.23 15.50
N LEU A 314 6.52 -4.37 14.21
CA LEU A 314 6.22 -5.64 13.59
C LEU A 314 7.51 -6.23 13.02
N VAL A 315 7.85 -7.44 13.43
CA VAL A 315 8.95 -8.21 12.84
C VAL A 315 8.36 -9.22 11.88
N PHE A 316 8.68 -9.05 10.60
CA PHE A 316 8.43 -10.03 9.55
C PHE A 316 9.63 -10.99 9.46
N THR A 317 9.38 -12.30 9.51
CA THR A 317 10.38 -13.34 9.26
C THR A 317 9.72 -14.56 8.62
N THR A 318 10.48 -15.64 8.42
CA THR A 318 9.99 -16.90 7.87
C THR A 318 9.91 -17.98 8.94
N TYR A 319 8.99 -18.93 8.78
CA TYR A 319 8.91 -20.08 9.68
C TYR A 319 10.17 -20.95 9.58
N GLN A 320 10.66 -21.18 8.37
CA GLN A 320 11.89 -21.95 8.11
C GLN A 320 13.14 -21.08 8.10
N GLU A 321 14.27 -21.67 8.45
CA GLU A 321 15.58 -21.02 8.40
C GLU A 321 16.10 -20.84 6.97
N ASN A 322 16.91 -19.79 6.75
CA ASN A 322 17.58 -19.44 5.50
C ASN A 322 16.64 -19.24 4.29
N VAL A 323 15.35 -19.01 4.53
CA VAL A 323 14.40 -18.64 3.49
C VAL A 323 14.45 -17.13 3.27
N ILE A 324 14.49 -16.74 1.99
CA ILE A 324 14.52 -15.36 1.53
C ILE A 324 13.54 -15.22 0.36
N GLY A 325 13.06 -14.01 0.11
CA GLY A 325 12.08 -13.78 -0.94
C GLY A 325 11.25 -12.52 -0.72
N PRO A 326 10.44 -12.16 -1.73
CA PRO A 326 9.56 -11.01 -1.66
C PRO A 326 8.40 -11.29 -0.69
N PHE A 327 7.99 -10.26 0.03
CA PHE A 327 6.83 -10.30 0.90
C PHE A 327 6.09 -8.97 0.91
N SER A 328 4.83 -9.05 1.33
CA SER A 328 4.04 -7.89 1.71
C SER A 328 3.39 -8.09 3.06
N VAL A 329 3.16 -6.98 3.76
CA VAL A 329 2.37 -6.88 4.97
C VAL A 329 1.17 -5.99 4.65
N ILE A 330 0.00 -6.47 5.02
CA ILE A 330 -1.28 -5.80 4.89
C ILE A 330 -1.75 -5.46 6.30
N ALA A 331 -1.97 -4.18 6.56
CA ALA A 331 -2.59 -3.69 7.78
C ALA A 331 -3.99 -3.17 7.44
N ALA A 332 -4.99 -3.58 8.20
CA ALA A 332 -6.36 -3.15 8.03
C ALA A 332 -6.94 -2.74 9.37
N GLY A 333 -7.60 -1.58 9.44
CA GLY A 333 -8.23 -1.13 10.66
C GLY A 333 -9.04 0.15 10.47
N PRO A 334 -9.33 0.89 11.55
CA PRO A 334 -10.15 2.10 11.50
C PRO A 334 -9.58 3.21 10.61
N ASP A 335 -8.27 3.23 10.40
CA ASP A 335 -7.56 4.32 9.71
C ASP A 335 -6.26 3.81 9.07
N TYR A 336 -5.60 4.69 8.33
CA TYR A 336 -4.28 4.47 7.76
C TYR A 336 -3.24 4.05 8.81
N VAL A 337 -2.41 3.08 8.44
CA VAL A 337 -1.29 2.58 9.21
C VAL A 337 0.00 2.91 8.47
N GLN A 338 0.83 3.73 9.09
CA GLN A 338 2.15 4.01 8.55
C GLN A 338 3.09 2.84 8.91
N MET A 339 3.70 2.23 7.89
CA MET A 339 4.66 1.15 8.03
C MET A 339 6.01 1.55 7.43
N VAL A 340 7.06 1.58 8.26
CA VAL A 340 8.39 2.06 7.86
C VAL A 340 9.45 1.03 8.22
N SER A 341 10.38 0.73 7.31
CA SER A 341 11.49 -0.18 7.58
C SER A 341 12.47 0.42 8.60
N ASN A 342 12.71 -0.28 9.71
CA ASN A 342 13.76 0.07 10.66
C ASN A 342 15.05 -0.70 10.34
N ASN A 343 15.84 -0.19 9.41
CA ASN A 343 17.15 -0.78 9.06
C ASN A 343 18.25 -0.47 10.10
N ALA A 344 17.95 0.32 11.13
CA ALA A 344 18.95 0.86 12.06
C ALA A 344 19.33 -0.08 13.23
N PHE A 345 18.67 -1.22 13.42
CA PHE A 345 18.86 -2.06 14.62
C PHE A 345 19.95 -3.15 14.50
N GLY A 346 20.86 -3.06 13.52
CA GLY A 346 21.85 -4.13 13.26
C GLY A 346 23.27 -3.70 12.93
N GLN A 347 23.59 -2.39 12.92
CA GLN A 347 24.98 -1.96 12.76
C GLN A 347 25.50 -1.44 14.09
N GLU A 348 25.98 -2.35 14.94
CA GLU A 348 27.05 -1.97 15.85
C GLU A 348 28.23 -1.54 14.97
N THR A 349 28.55 -0.26 15.04
CA THR A 349 29.81 0.28 14.53
C THR A 349 30.94 -0.41 15.30
N THR A 350 31.59 -1.39 14.69
CA THR A 350 32.91 -1.81 15.15
C THR A 350 33.89 -0.69 14.81
N SER A 351 34.00 0.29 15.69
CA SER A 351 35.12 1.23 15.69
C SER A 351 36.40 0.43 16.01
N ASN A 352 37.31 0.39 15.04
CA ASN A 352 38.69 -0.10 15.18
C ASN A 352 39.51 0.77 16.13
#